data_AF-A0A1V6PBJ6-F1
#
_entry.id   AF-A0A1V6PBJ6-F1
#
_cell.length_a   1.000
_cell.length_b   1.000
_cell.length_c   1.000
_cell.angle_alpha   90.00
_cell.angle_beta   90.00
_cell.angle_gamma   90.00
#
_symmetry.space_group_name_H-M   'P 1'
#
loop_
_entity.id
_entity.type
_entity.pdbx_description
1 polymer ?
#
loop_
_entity_poly.entity_id
_entity_poly.type
_entity_poly.pdbx_seq_one_letter_code
_entity_poly.pdbx_strand_id
1 'polypeptide(L)'
;MNGSTSSLPARADDRLPLPEIFPDLLHMRVLCLTVDAPSQPVRSFDSLDFSTATRDELYVWSEHISLDQVPADILISVLDRLFFVGTEFPHLTCGGIHALHVFRSSCKKLCDIVHTWIERDEVQSFFQDIQNDTLIRGPMQLSQSNVDSLRVARENTLAYDTAANCVECLKFLIENELVGIQFYDETGRNYLHAAINNDNNDYINLSRLCGHPLVQLAEKRNERGFELVLEQLLGHYNLADLFSDNHFKLKLCAFVSPEFAERLFVMRLNIGNAKDEHGTTSWHAAAQGNPHGEDFMIWLLSRSDTQPTVKDSKGHNALMHAAMGNRVTSIQWLCSHVNPMEDWVDPETQDTGGGGPAYALRLAAQSMEENSPHIFYGIMFRLPRDYYENLRHMVLIFKSICDTLVATRQDLALEHPRPTLEHRREWENAWRVAVAKCEKLSGFLQTKVFRDVGWQGTTAMRAICRYARDKDLPMLIHGIVPLPPEAKSWFRIFKDREAGGGRWPWSTSP
;
A
#
# COMPACT_ATOMS: atom_id res chain seq x y z
N MET A 1 -39.11 -56.16 -25.08
CA MET A 1 -39.46 -56.37 -26.50
C MET A 1 -40.45 -55.29 -26.90
N ASN A 2 -40.07 -54.48 -27.89
CA ASN A 2 -40.80 -53.61 -28.81
C ASN A 2 -42.03 -52.84 -28.28
N GLY A 3 -42.19 -51.52 -28.45
CA GLY A 3 -41.58 -50.59 -29.39
C GLY A 3 -42.69 -49.70 -29.95
N SER A 4 -42.67 -48.40 -29.62
CA SER A 4 -43.53 -47.39 -30.23
C SER A 4 -42.76 -46.06 -30.28
N THR A 5 -42.40 -45.64 -31.49
CA THR A 5 -41.84 -44.31 -31.77
C THR A 5 -42.86 -43.55 -32.61
N SER A 6 -43.33 -42.43 -32.06
CA SER A 6 -44.21 -41.46 -32.68
C SER A 6 -43.40 -40.37 -33.38
N SER A 7 -43.86 -40.00 -34.56
CA SER A 7 -43.41 -38.94 -35.45
C SER A 7 -43.43 -37.54 -34.84
N LEU A 8 -42.42 -36.73 -35.16
CA LEU A 8 -42.38 -35.26 -35.00
C LEU A 8 -43.00 -34.55 -36.22
N PRO A 9 -43.70 -33.41 -36.04
CA PRO A 9 -43.91 -32.44 -37.10
C PRO A 9 -42.91 -31.28 -37.04
N ALA A 10 -42.67 -30.69 -38.21
CA ALA A 10 -41.73 -29.62 -38.49
C ALA A 10 -42.00 -28.33 -37.69
N ARG A 11 -40.91 -27.65 -37.27
CA ARG A 11 -40.92 -26.33 -36.64
C ARG A 11 -41.02 -25.22 -37.68
N ALA A 12 -41.93 -24.29 -37.43
CA ALA A 12 -42.11 -23.03 -38.13
C ALA A 12 -41.06 -21.99 -37.70
N ASP A 13 -40.90 -20.98 -38.54
CA ASP A 13 -40.04 -19.80 -38.45
C ASP A 13 -39.81 -19.23 -37.03
N ASP A 14 -38.55 -19.26 -36.59
CA ASP A 14 -38.03 -18.39 -35.52
C ASP A 14 -37.29 -17.21 -36.18
N ARG A 15 -38.04 -16.19 -36.61
CA ARG A 15 -37.49 -14.85 -36.84
C ARG A 15 -37.93 -13.95 -35.69
N LEU A 16 -37.01 -13.70 -34.75
CA LEU A 16 -37.17 -12.68 -33.72
C LEU A 16 -36.84 -11.29 -34.29
N PRO A 17 -37.47 -10.21 -33.77
CA PRO A 17 -37.23 -8.86 -34.25
C PRO A 17 -35.82 -8.35 -33.89
N LEU A 18 -35.25 -7.57 -34.82
CA LEU A 18 -33.85 -7.12 -34.92
C LEU A 18 -33.27 -6.07 -33.92
N PRO A 19 -33.94 -5.51 -32.88
CA PRO A 19 -33.28 -4.48 -32.06
C PRO A 19 -32.27 -4.97 -31.00
N GLU A 20 -32.28 -6.25 -30.59
CA GLU A 20 -31.61 -6.66 -29.34
C GLU A 20 -30.26 -7.39 -29.49
N ILE A 21 -29.75 -7.62 -30.71
CA ILE A 21 -28.61 -8.55 -30.94
C ILE A 21 -27.30 -7.83 -31.37
N PHE A 22 -27.33 -6.53 -31.66
CA PHE A 22 -26.17 -5.79 -32.18
C PHE A 22 -25.06 -5.34 -31.19
N PRO A 23 -25.29 -5.13 -29.87
CA PRO A 23 -24.23 -4.62 -28.98
C PRO A 23 -23.06 -5.60 -28.76
N ASP A 24 -23.31 -6.92 -28.87
CA ASP A 24 -22.33 -7.96 -28.52
C ASP A 24 -21.23 -8.18 -29.59
N LEU A 25 -21.53 -7.88 -30.85
CA LEU A 25 -20.63 -8.11 -31.98
C LEU A 25 -19.56 -7.02 -32.12
N LEU A 26 -19.92 -5.78 -31.80
CA LEU A 26 -18.96 -4.66 -31.82
C LEU A 26 -18.03 -4.71 -30.60
N HIS A 27 -18.54 -5.17 -29.45
CA HIS A 27 -17.77 -5.47 -28.24
C HIS A 27 -16.64 -6.47 -28.50
N MET A 28 -16.90 -7.50 -29.32
CA MET A 28 -15.94 -8.57 -29.63
C MET A 28 -14.76 -8.12 -30.49
N ARG A 29 -14.90 -7.02 -31.26
CA ARG A 29 -13.81 -6.54 -32.13
C ARG A 29 -13.13 -5.28 -31.67
N VAL A 30 -13.80 -4.43 -30.88
CA VAL A 30 -13.11 -3.40 -30.10
C VAL A 30 -12.06 -4.04 -29.15
N LEU A 31 -12.27 -5.29 -28.73
CA LEU A 31 -11.30 -6.08 -27.96
C LEU A 31 -10.23 -6.81 -28.80
N CYS A 32 -10.32 -6.86 -30.14
CA CYS A 32 -9.44 -7.65 -31.02
C CYS A 32 -8.71 -6.82 -32.11
N LEU A 33 -8.65 -5.49 -32.01
CA LEU A 33 -7.90 -4.65 -32.96
C LEU A 33 -6.38 -4.74 -32.72
N THR A 34 -5.77 -5.88 -33.07
CA THR A 34 -4.39 -5.91 -33.55
C THR A 34 -4.40 -5.69 -35.06
N VAL A 35 -3.75 -4.62 -35.48
CA VAL A 35 -3.57 -4.19 -36.88
C VAL A 35 -2.71 -5.23 -37.61
N ASP A 36 -3.30 -6.30 -38.13
CA ASP A 36 -2.71 -7.20 -39.15
C ASP A 36 -3.79 -8.20 -39.62
N ALA A 37 -4.64 -7.78 -40.57
CA ALA A 37 -5.53 -8.70 -41.29
C ALA A 37 -4.98 -8.94 -42.71
N PRO A 38 -4.93 -10.21 -43.19
CA PRO A 38 -4.35 -10.53 -44.48
C PRO A 38 -5.17 -9.94 -45.63
N SER A 39 -4.47 -9.35 -46.60
CA SER A 39 -5.03 -8.77 -47.82
C SER A 39 -5.58 -9.86 -48.75
N GLN A 40 -6.85 -10.21 -48.62
CA GLN A 40 -7.61 -10.87 -49.69
C GLN A 40 -8.73 -9.95 -50.20
N PRO A 41 -9.03 -9.95 -51.51
CA PRO A 41 -10.02 -9.06 -52.09
C PRO A 41 -11.44 -9.55 -51.71
N VAL A 42 -12.09 -8.81 -50.80
CA VAL A 42 -13.51 -8.97 -50.52
C VAL A 42 -14.32 -8.48 -51.74
N ARG A 43 -15.46 -9.12 -52.00
CA ARG A 43 -16.46 -8.70 -53.01
C ARG A 43 -16.86 -7.23 -52.75
N SER A 44 -17.17 -6.47 -53.81
CA SER A 44 -17.41 -5.02 -53.70
C SER A 44 -18.42 -4.68 -52.60
N PHE A 45 -18.08 -3.66 -51.81
CA PHE A 45 -18.86 -3.21 -50.65
C PHE A 45 -20.33 -2.93 -50.98
N ASP A 46 -20.60 -2.47 -52.21
CA ASP A 46 -21.94 -2.16 -52.74
C ASP A 46 -22.90 -3.36 -52.80
N SER A 47 -22.40 -4.59 -52.61
CA SER A 47 -23.20 -5.83 -52.63
C SER A 47 -23.58 -6.35 -51.24
N LEU A 48 -23.10 -5.70 -50.17
CA LEU A 48 -23.36 -6.11 -48.79
C LEU A 48 -24.57 -5.36 -48.24
N ASP A 49 -25.66 -6.09 -48.01
CA ASP A 49 -26.84 -5.55 -47.33
C ASP A 49 -26.66 -5.69 -45.80
N PHE A 50 -26.13 -4.63 -45.18
CA PHE A 50 -25.94 -4.55 -43.73
C PHE A 50 -27.25 -4.61 -42.94
N SER A 51 -28.39 -4.34 -43.58
CA SER A 51 -29.69 -4.35 -42.91
C SER A 51 -30.24 -5.76 -42.68
N THR A 52 -29.73 -6.76 -43.42
CA THR A 52 -30.21 -8.15 -43.38
C THR A 52 -29.14 -9.18 -42.98
N ALA A 53 -27.89 -8.75 -42.77
CA ALA A 53 -26.77 -9.62 -42.42
C ALA A 53 -26.96 -10.33 -41.07
N THR A 54 -26.63 -11.62 -41.04
CA THR A 54 -26.63 -12.42 -39.80
C THR A 54 -25.40 -12.14 -38.93
N ARG A 55 -25.46 -12.54 -37.65
CA ARG A 55 -24.37 -12.37 -36.68
C ARG A 55 -23.05 -12.99 -37.15
N ASP A 56 -23.11 -14.18 -37.76
CA ASP A 56 -21.92 -14.89 -38.23
C ASP A 56 -21.36 -14.27 -39.51
N GLU A 57 -22.21 -13.75 -40.40
CA GLU A 57 -21.78 -13.01 -41.60
C GLU A 57 -21.09 -11.71 -41.22
N LEU A 58 -21.64 -10.95 -40.28
CA LEU A 58 -21.00 -9.74 -39.74
C LEU A 58 -19.66 -10.05 -39.08
N TYR A 59 -19.55 -11.18 -38.38
CA TYR A 59 -18.29 -11.64 -37.79
C TYR A 59 -17.25 -11.96 -38.86
N VAL A 60 -17.60 -12.75 -39.88
CA VAL A 60 -16.71 -13.10 -41.00
C VAL A 60 -16.30 -11.86 -41.80
N TRP A 61 -17.25 -10.96 -42.08
CA TRP A 61 -16.97 -9.70 -42.78
C TRP A 61 -16.03 -8.82 -41.99
N SER A 62 -16.21 -8.78 -40.67
CA SER A 62 -15.29 -8.06 -39.82
C SER A 62 -13.88 -8.55 -40.09
N GLU A 63 -13.57 -9.85 -39.97
CA GLU A 63 -12.22 -10.41 -40.16
C GLU A 63 -11.51 -10.02 -41.47
N HIS A 64 -12.26 -9.67 -42.52
CA HIS A 64 -11.72 -9.47 -43.87
C HIS A 64 -11.86 -8.03 -44.39
N ILE A 65 -12.62 -7.17 -43.71
CA ILE A 65 -12.85 -5.78 -44.13
C ILE A 65 -11.97 -4.84 -43.32
N SER A 66 -11.13 -4.09 -44.03
CA SER A 66 -10.39 -2.98 -43.45
C SER A 66 -11.35 -1.80 -43.20
N LEU A 67 -11.24 -1.19 -42.01
CA LEU A 67 -12.14 -0.10 -41.58
C LEU A 67 -12.10 1.12 -42.51
N ASP A 68 -10.99 1.34 -43.20
CA ASP A 68 -10.84 2.41 -44.20
C ASP A 68 -11.70 2.19 -45.45
N GLN A 69 -12.17 0.97 -45.72
CA GLN A 69 -13.07 0.65 -46.84
C GLN A 69 -14.54 0.84 -46.48
N VAL A 70 -14.87 0.93 -45.19
CA VAL A 70 -16.27 1.08 -44.74
C VAL A 70 -16.76 2.50 -45.07
N PRO A 71 -17.98 2.67 -45.63
CA PRO A 71 -18.64 3.95 -45.79
C PRO A 71 -18.75 4.73 -44.47
N ALA A 72 -18.61 6.06 -44.56
CA ALA A 72 -18.54 6.92 -43.38
C ALA A 72 -19.87 6.95 -42.58
N ASP A 73 -21.00 6.87 -43.25
CA ASP A 73 -22.34 6.80 -42.66
C ASP A 73 -22.55 5.54 -41.81
N ILE A 74 -22.02 4.39 -42.26
CA ILE A 74 -22.04 3.15 -41.49
C ILE A 74 -21.16 3.28 -40.24
N LEU A 75 -19.96 3.86 -40.38
CA LEU A 75 -19.05 4.06 -39.26
C LEU A 75 -19.61 5.04 -38.22
N ILE A 76 -20.28 6.11 -38.64
CA ILE A 76 -20.99 7.05 -37.76
C ILE A 76 -22.12 6.33 -37.02
N SER A 77 -22.92 5.51 -37.70
CA SER A 77 -23.99 4.71 -37.09
C SER A 77 -23.45 3.70 -36.06
N VAL A 78 -22.27 3.13 -36.34
CA VAL A 78 -21.55 2.26 -35.42
C VAL A 78 -21.12 3.02 -34.16
N LEU A 79 -20.57 4.23 -34.30
CA LEU A 79 -20.21 5.08 -33.16
C LEU A 79 -21.45 5.47 -32.34
N ASP A 80 -22.54 5.88 -32.98
CA ASP A 80 -23.80 6.20 -32.28
C ASP A 80 -24.28 5.02 -31.41
N ARG A 81 -24.20 3.79 -31.94
CA ARG A 81 -24.58 2.59 -31.21
C ARG A 81 -23.59 2.23 -30.09
N LEU A 82 -22.30 2.44 -30.31
CA LEU A 82 -21.27 2.16 -29.31
C LEU A 82 -21.41 3.05 -28.07
N PHE A 83 -21.85 4.29 -28.27
CA PHE A 83 -22.05 5.29 -27.21
C PHE A 83 -23.50 5.49 -26.82
N PHE A 84 -24.41 4.77 -27.46
CA PHE A 84 -25.84 4.85 -27.23
C PHE A 84 -26.39 6.28 -27.41
N VAL A 85 -25.81 7.03 -28.36
CA VAL A 85 -26.21 8.40 -28.71
C VAL A 85 -27.63 8.37 -29.26
N GLY A 86 -28.49 9.26 -28.73
CA GLY A 86 -29.91 9.32 -29.10
C GLY A 86 -30.79 8.25 -28.41
N THR A 87 -30.26 7.49 -27.46
CA THR A 87 -31.06 6.62 -26.58
C THR A 87 -31.37 7.31 -25.25
N GLU A 88 -32.31 6.77 -24.48
CA GLU A 88 -32.65 7.29 -23.14
C GLU A 88 -31.51 7.12 -22.10
N PHE A 89 -30.52 6.26 -22.39
CA PHE A 89 -29.44 5.93 -21.46
C PHE A 89 -28.08 5.92 -22.16
N PRO A 90 -27.61 7.10 -22.61
CA PRO A 90 -26.31 7.18 -23.25
C PRO A 90 -25.23 6.92 -22.20
N HIS A 91 -24.21 6.14 -22.56
CA HIS A 91 -23.19 5.73 -21.59
C HIS A 91 -21.81 5.62 -22.22
N LEU A 92 -20.85 6.19 -21.50
CA LEU A 92 -19.44 6.14 -21.86
C LEU A 92 -18.80 4.95 -21.12
N THR A 93 -18.16 4.03 -21.84
CA THR A 93 -17.43 2.90 -21.25
C THR A 93 -15.95 2.98 -21.58
N CYS A 94 -15.09 2.37 -20.75
CA CYS A 94 -13.64 2.39 -20.98
C CYS A 94 -13.33 1.74 -22.34
N GLY A 95 -14.07 0.68 -22.70
CA GLY A 95 -13.98 0.02 -24.00
C GLY A 95 -14.41 0.94 -25.15
N GLY A 96 -15.49 1.71 -24.98
CA GLY A 96 -15.92 2.71 -25.96
C GLY A 96 -14.87 3.80 -26.19
N ILE A 97 -14.33 4.39 -25.12
CA ILE A 97 -13.29 5.42 -25.23
C ILE A 97 -12.04 4.85 -25.90
N HIS A 98 -11.65 3.62 -25.54
CA HIS A 98 -10.52 2.96 -26.18
C HIS A 98 -10.76 2.71 -27.67
N ALA A 99 -11.98 2.32 -28.05
CA ALA A 99 -12.36 2.22 -29.46
C ALA A 99 -12.18 3.55 -30.18
N LEU A 100 -12.74 4.66 -29.67
CA LEU A 100 -12.61 5.99 -30.27
C LEU A 100 -11.15 6.37 -30.49
N HIS A 101 -10.31 6.16 -29.48
CA HIS A 101 -8.88 6.38 -29.58
C HIS A 101 -8.25 5.53 -30.71
N VAL A 102 -8.54 4.23 -30.78
CA VAL A 102 -8.01 3.35 -31.83
C VAL A 102 -8.49 3.80 -33.21
N PHE A 103 -9.77 4.18 -33.34
CA PHE A 103 -10.33 4.73 -34.58
C PHE A 103 -9.60 6.00 -35.02
N ARG A 104 -9.40 6.95 -34.10
CA ARG A 104 -8.67 8.21 -34.36
C ARG A 104 -7.22 7.97 -34.78
N SER A 105 -6.56 6.98 -34.18
CA SER A 105 -5.12 6.72 -34.39
C SER A 105 -4.81 5.82 -35.59
N SER A 106 -5.81 5.13 -36.15
CA SER A 106 -5.60 4.14 -37.21
C SER A 106 -5.27 4.75 -38.57
N CYS A 107 -6.06 5.70 -39.06
CA CYS A 107 -5.80 6.40 -40.32
C CYS A 107 -6.53 7.75 -40.41
N LYS A 108 -6.11 8.60 -41.36
CA LYS A 108 -6.68 9.95 -41.54
C LYS A 108 -8.20 9.92 -41.76
N LYS A 109 -8.71 9.00 -42.59
CA LYS A 109 -10.15 8.87 -42.85
C LYS A 109 -10.95 8.60 -41.57
N LEU A 110 -10.48 7.69 -40.73
CA LEU A 110 -11.17 7.35 -39.48
C LEU A 110 -11.07 8.48 -38.45
N CYS A 111 -9.95 9.20 -38.41
CA CYS A 111 -9.79 10.43 -37.63
C CYS A 111 -10.83 11.50 -38.04
N ASP A 112 -10.96 11.76 -39.35
CA ASP A 112 -11.93 12.71 -39.89
C ASP A 112 -13.38 12.31 -39.54
N ILE A 113 -13.68 11.00 -39.56
CA ILE A 113 -15.00 10.46 -39.17
C ILE A 113 -15.26 10.67 -37.68
N VAL A 114 -14.29 10.39 -36.81
CA VAL A 114 -14.43 10.62 -35.37
C VAL A 114 -14.64 12.10 -35.09
N HIS A 115 -13.91 13.00 -35.74
CA HIS A 115 -14.11 14.44 -35.62
C HIS A 115 -15.51 14.86 -36.08
N THR A 116 -15.94 14.39 -37.25
CA THR A 116 -17.29 14.67 -37.77
C THR A 116 -18.38 14.17 -36.83
N TRP A 117 -18.17 13.00 -36.22
CA TRP A 117 -19.10 12.43 -35.25
C TRP A 117 -19.16 13.26 -33.96
N ILE A 118 -18.00 13.66 -33.41
CA ILE A 118 -17.92 14.52 -32.22
C ILE A 118 -18.63 15.84 -32.45
N GLU A 119 -18.51 16.46 -33.63
CA GLU A 119 -19.10 17.76 -33.95
C GLU A 119 -20.63 17.76 -34.11
N ARG A 120 -21.30 16.58 -34.10
CA ARG A 120 -22.76 16.52 -34.19
C ARG A 120 -23.42 17.08 -32.94
N ASP A 121 -24.50 17.84 -33.13
CA ASP A 121 -25.27 18.46 -32.04
C ASP A 121 -25.74 17.43 -31.00
N GLU A 122 -26.14 16.23 -31.42
CA GLU A 122 -26.57 15.17 -30.50
C GLU A 122 -25.42 14.65 -29.63
N VAL A 123 -24.22 14.58 -30.18
CA VAL A 123 -23.01 14.10 -29.51
C VAL A 123 -22.45 15.18 -28.59
N GLN A 124 -22.46 16.44 -29.04
CA GLN A 124 -22.13 17.59 -28.21
C GLN A 124 -23.10 17.73 -27.04
N SER A 125 -24.41 17.57 -27.26
CA SER A 125 -25.40 17.55 -26.17
C SER A 125 -25.12 16.40 -25.19
N PHE A 126 -24.82 15.20 -25.70
CA PHE A 126 -24.44 14.06 -24.86
C PHE A 126 -23.21 14.35 -23.99
N PHE A 127 -22.14 14.92 -24.58
CA PHE A 127 -20.95 15.29 -23.82
C PHE A 127 -21.20 16.43 -22.85
N GLN A 128 -22.02 17.41 -23.22
CA GLN A 128 -22.42 18.50 -22.35
C GLN A 128 -23.28 18.01 -21.18
N ASP A 129 -24.13 17.01 -21.40
CA ASP A 129 -24.92 16.36 -20.36
C ASP A 129 -24.00 15.62 -19.38
N ILE A 130 -23.02 14.85 -19.87
CA ILE A 130 -21.96 14.25 -19.03
C ILE A 130 -21.19 15.33 -18.26
N GLN A 131 -20.78 16.42 -18.92
CA GLN A 131 -20.05 17.51 -18.29
C GLN A 131 -20.88 18.22 -17.22
N ASN A 132 -22.15 18.53 -17.50
CA ASN A 132 -23.04 19.21 -16.55
C ASN A 132 -23.36 18.31 -15.35
N ASP A 133 -23.49 17.01 -15.60
CA ASP A 133 -23.70 16.02 -14.55
C ASP A 133 -22.45 15.79 -13.69
N THR A 134 -21.24 16.01 -14.23
CA THR A 134 -19.96 15.93 -13.50
C THR A 134 -19.50 17.24 -12.85
N LEU A 135 -19.84 18.41 -13.40
CA LEU A 135 -19.40 19.74 -12.92
C LEU A 135 -20.23 20.29 -11.76
N ILE A 136 -21.42 19.74 -11.46
CA ILE A 136 -22.22 20.16 -10.29
C ILE A 136 -21.76 19.38 -9.05
N ARG A 137 -20.56 19.71 -8.54
CA ARG A 137 -20.17 19.83 -7.11
C ARG A 137 -18.65 19.84 -6.98
N GLY A 138 -18.10 20.98 -6.54
CA GLY A 138 -16.77 21.07 -5.95
C GLY A 138 -16.65 20.28 -4.63
N PRO A 139 -15.49 20.35 -3.94
CA PRO A 139 -15.00 19.34 -2.99
C PRO A 139 -16.07 18.87 -2.00
N MET A 140 -16.30 17.56 -2.00
CA MET A 140 -17.40 16.86 -1.34
C MET A 140 -17.32 17.02 0.18
N GLN A 141 -18.18 17.85 0.77
CA GLN A 141 -18.65 17.62 2.15
C GLN A 141 -19.71 16.52 2.09
N LEU A 142 -19.35 15.32 2.55
CA LEU A 142 -20.21 14.15 2.57
C LEU A 142 -21.37 14.34 3.56
N SER A 143 -22.59 14.49 3.05
CA SER A 143 -23.81 14.16 3.78
C SER A 143 -24.52 13.00 3.09
N GLN A 144 -24.86 11.96 3.87
CA GLN A 144 -25.57 10.75 3.42
C GLN A 144 -26.96 11.09 2.85
N SER A 145 -27.06 11.31 1.54
CA SER A 145 -28.20 10.85 0.74
C SER A 145 -28.00 11.13 -0.75
N ASN A 146 -28.40 10.15 -1.56
CA ASN A 146 -28.88 10.22 -2.94
C ASN A 146 -27.96 9.73 -4.07
N VAL A 147 -28.65 9.05 -4.99
CA VAL A 147 -28.25 8.38 -6.23
C VAL A 147 -27.31 9.22 -7.11
N ASP A 148 -27.35 10.55 -6.99
CA ASP A 148 -26.44 11.48 -7.67
C ASP A 148 -24.96 11.25 -7.29
N SER A 149 -24.70 10.81 -6.06
CA SER A 149 -23.35 10.48 -5.60
C SER A 149 -22.77 9.24 -6.30
N LEU A 150 -23.63 8.31 -6.75
CA LEU A 150 -23.21 7.08 -7.44
C LEU A 150 -22.88 7.33 -8.92
N ARG A 151 -23.49 8.34 -9.56
CA ARG A 151 -23.23 8.66 -10.98
C ARG A 151 -21.91 9.41 -11.15
N VAL A 152 -21.67 10.45 -10.34
CA VAL A 152 -20.40 11.19 -10.31
C VAL A 152 -19.22 10.27 -9.92
N ALA A 153 -19.44 9.34 -8.98
CA ALA A 153 -18.45 8.31 -8.66
C ALA A 153 -18.13 7.41 -9.86
N ARG A 154 -19.14 7.00 -10.64
CA ARG A 154 -18.95 6.14 -11.83
C ARG A 154 -18.23 6.83 -12.98
N GLU A 155 -18.51 8.10 -13.25
CA GLU A 155 -17.87 8.85 -14.35
C GLU A 155 -16.42 9.23 -14.03
N ASN A 156 -16.12 9.55 -12.77
CA ASN A 156 -14.73 9.62 -12.31
C ASN A 156 -14.07 8.24 -12.40
N THR A 157 -14.75 7.15 -12.00
CA THR A 157 -14.20 5.78 -12.14
C THR A 157 -13.86 5.46 -13.61
N LEU A 158 -14.66 5.91 -14.57
CA LEU A 158 -14.43 5.68 -15.99
C LEU A 158 -13.14 6.35 -16.52
N ALA A 159 -12.96 7.64 -16.23
CA ALA A 159 -11.75 8.35 -16.63
C ALA A 159 -10.51 7.80 -15.89
N TYR A 160 -10.69 7.27 -14.68
CA TYR A 160 -9.65 6.58 -13.90
C TYR A 160 -9.26 5.24 -14.50
N ASP A 161 -10.25 4.40 -14.83
CA ASP A 161 -10.04 3.10 -15.47
C ASP A 161 -9.45 3.30 -16.87
N THR A 162 -9.85 4.38 -17.56
CA THR A 162 -9.26 4.76 -18.84
C THR A 162 -7.81 5.21 -18.68
N ALA A 163 -7.51 6.07 -17.69
CA ALA A 163 -6.15 6.52 -17.38
C ALA A 163 -5.22 5.38 -16.94
N ALA A 164 -5.76 4.43 -16.20
CA ALA A 164 -5.11 3.21 -15.78
C ALA A 164 -4.65 2.38 -16.97
N ASN A 165 -5.51 2.27 -18.00
CA ASN A 165 -5.32 1.31 -19.10
C ASN A 165 -4.70 1.93 -20.37
N CYS A 166 -4.89 3.23 -20.64
CA CYS A 166 -4.40 3.87 -21.86
C CYS A 166 -4.25 5.40 -21.74
N VAL A 167 -3.01 5.89 -21.81
CA VAL A 167 -2.69 7.33 -21.72
C VAL A 167 -3.28 8.15 -22.87
N GLU A 168 -3.26 7.63 -24.09
CA GLU A 168 -3.82 8.32 -25.25
C GLU A 168 -5.34 8.47 -25.17
N CYS A 169 -6.03 7.54 -24.51
CA CYS A 169 -7.46 7.68 -24.21
C CYS A 169 -7.71 8.83 -23.22
N LEU A 170 -6.88 8.94 -22.17
CA LEU A 170 -6.99 10.07 -21.24
C LEU A 170 -6.65 11.41 -21.93
N LYS A 171 -5.63 11.46 -22.79
CA LYS A 171 -5.35 12.65 -23.61
C LYS A 171 -6.56 13.03 -24.46
N PHE A 172 -7.17 12.05 -25.14
CA PHE A 172 -8.39 12.29 -25.91
C PHE A 172 -9.51 12.88 -25.05
N LEU A 173 -9.75 12.36 -23.85
CA LEU A 173 -10.77 12.89 -22.93
C LEU A 173 -10.45 14.34 -22.51
N ILE A 174 -9.17 14.65 -22.24
CA ILE A 174 -8.73 16.00 -21.85
C ILE A 174 -8.83 16.98 -23.02
N GLU A 175 -8.37 16.60 -24.21
CA GLU A 175 -8.37 17.44 -25.42
C GLU A 175 -9.78 17.83 -25.85
N ASN A 176 -10.77 16.98 -25.60
CA ASN A 176 -12.18 17.25 -25.89
C ASN A 176 -12.93 17.82 -24.67
N GLU A 177 -12.20 18.26 -23.64
CA GLU A 177 -12.75 18.87 -22.41
C GLU A 177 -13.76 17.98 -21.65
N LEU A 178 -13.84 16.69 -21.98
CA LEU A 178 -14.74 15.74 -21.31
C LEU A 178 -14.32 15.48 -19.88
N VAL A 179 -13.03 15.65 -19.61
CA VAL A 179 -12.41 15.47 -18.31
C VAL A 179 -11.39 16.57 -18.07
N GLY A 180 -11.55 17.27 -16.96
CA GLY A 180 -10.60 18.27 -16.47
C GLY A 180 -9.39 17.63 -15.79
N ILE A 181 -8.19 18.12 -16.10
CA ILE A 181 -6.92 17.65 -15.52
C ILE A 181 -6.89 17.60 -13.98
N GLN A 182 -7.69 18.44 -13.33
CA GLN A 182 -7.70 18.60 -11.87
C GLN A 182 -8.76 17.75 -11.14
N PHE A 183 -9.43 16.82 -11.82
CA PHE A 183 -10.41 15.98 -11.14
C PHE A 183 -9.76 14.96 -10.21
N TYR A 184 -10.41 14.78 -9.06
CA TYR A 184 -10.03 13.81 -8.04
C TYR A 184 -11.18 12.80 -7.85
N ASP A 185 -10.85 11.53 -7.57
CA ASP A 185 -11.86 10.54 -7.18
C ASP A 185 -12.32 10.76 -5.74
N GLU A 186 -13.28 9.94 -5.29
CA GLU A 186 -13.79 9.96 -3.91
C GLU A 186 -12.73 9.69 -2.84
N THR A 187 -11.56 9.17 -3.22
CA THR A 187 -10.43 8.92 -2.33
C THR A 187 -9.36 10.03 -2.37
N GLY A 188 -9.63 11.11 -3.12
CA GLY A 188 -8.68 12.21 -3.32
C GLY A 188 -7.47 11.84 -4.17
N ARG A 189 -7.54 10.73 -4.94
CA ARG A 189 -6.57 10.45 -6.01
C ARG A 189 -6.90 11.36 -7.19
N ASN A 190 -5.97 11.58 -8.13
CA ASN A 190 -6.17 12.22 -9.43
C ASN A 190 -5.86 11.20 -10.54
N TYR A 191 -6.03 11.54 -11.82
CA TYR A 191 -5.74 10.59 -12.92
C TYR A 191 -4.32 10.05 -12.90
N LEU A 192 -3.35 10.87 -12.49
CA LEU A 192 -1.96 10.47 -12.40
C LEU A 192 -1.75 9.37 -11.34
N HIS A 193 -2.56 9.32 -10.27
CA HIS A 193 -2.53 8.23 -9.29
C HIS A 193 -3.05 6.92 -9.89
N ALA A 194 -4.14 6.99 -10.66
CA ALA A 194 -4.80 5.84 -11.28
C ALA A 194 -3.95 5.25 -12.39
N ALA A 195 -3.35 6.17 -13.16
CA ALA A 195 -2.29 5.90 -14.07
C ALA A 195 -1.23 5.14 -13.26
N ILE A 196 -0.45 5.78 -12.37
CA ILE A 196 0.71 5.21 -11.65
C ILE A 196 0.45 3.86 -10.96
N ASN A 197 -0.75 3.58 -10.46
CA ASN A 197 -1.06 2.30 -9.82
C ASN A 197 -1.05 1.08 -10.78
N ASN A 198 -1.09 1.30 -12.10
CA ASN A 198 -1.17 0.24 -13.11
C ASN A 198 0.14 0.01 -13.90
N ASP A 199 1.28 0.53 -13.45
CA ASP A 199 2.61 0.35 -14.11
C ASP A 199 2.68 0.75 -15.60
N ASN A 200 1.75 1.57 -16.08
CA ASN A 200 1.70 2.18 -17.41
C ASN A 200 2.78 3.25 -17.60
N ASN A 201 3.95 2.86 -18.12
CA ASN A 201 5.13 3.71 -18.27
C ASN A 201 4.96 5.04 -19.04
N ASP A 202 3.83 5.28 -19.71
CA ASP A 202 3.53 6.51 -20.45
C ASP A 202 3.22 7.75 -19.57
N TYR A 203 3.36 7.66 -18.24
CA TYR A 203 3.08 8.75 -17.28
C TYR A 203 3.86 10.04 -17.50
N ILE A 204 5.01 9.99 -18.19
CA ILE A 204 5.79 11.19 -18.52
C ILE A 204 4.93 12.17 -19.32
N ASN A 205 4.12 11.65 -20.26
CA ASN A 205 3.23 12.47 -21.07
C ASN A 205 2.06 13.02 -20.25
N LEU A 206 1.51 12.23 -19.32
CA LEU A 206 0.44 12.68 -18.43
C LEU A 206 0.89 13.72 -17.42
N SER A 207 2.07 13.57 -16.81
CA SER A 207 2.57 14.57 -15.87
C SER A 207 2.83 15.92 -16.52
N ARG A 208 3.31 15.92 -17.77
CA ARG A 208 3.45 17.14 -18.59
C ARG A 208 2.11 17.78 -18.90
N LEU A 209 1.10 16.99 -19.25
CA LEU A 209 -0.27 17.49 -19.45
C LEU A 209 -0.86 18.06 -18.16
N CYS A 210 -0.62 17.40 -17.02
CA CYS A 210 -1.31 17.72 -15.78
C CYS A 210 -0.65 18.83 -14.95
N GLY A 211 0.60 19.23 -15.26
CA GLY A 211 1.32 20.30 -14.55
C GLY A 211 1.47 20.07 -13.04
N HIS A 212 1.25 18.83 -12.56
CA HIS A 212 1.09 18.52 -11.15
C HIS A 212 2.39 18.00 -10.53
N PRO A 213 2.73 18.40 -9.28
CA PRO A 213 3.89 17.84 -8.58
C PRO A 213 3.71 16.33 -8.33
N LEU A 214 4.33 15.52 -9.19
CA LEU A 214 4.44 14.04 -9.11
C LEU A 214 4.96 13.50 -7.77
N VAL A 215 5.47 14.37 -6.91
CA VAL A 215 6.06 14.06 -5.60
C VAL A 215 5.01 13.53 -4.62
N GLN A 216 3.84 14.17 -4.50
CA GLN A 216 2.79 13.75 -3.56
C GLN A 216 2.17 12.40 -3.97
N LEU A 217 2.20 12.12 -5.28
CA LEU A 217 1.72 10.88 -5.88
C LEU A 217 2.64 9.69 -5.62
N ALA A 218 3.95 9.92 -5.62
CA ALA A 218 4.94 8.88 -5.41
C ALA A 218 4.80 8.28 -4.00
N GLU A 219 4.50 9.09 -2.97
CA GLU A 219 4.44 8.68 -1.54
C GLU A 219 3.51 7.49 -1.23
N LYS A 220 2.53 7.18 -2.11
CA LYS A 220 1.58 6.08 -1.91
C LYS A 220 1.98 4.75 -2.57
N ARG A 221 3.12 4.68 -3.26
CA ARG A 221 3.55 3.50 -4.05
C ARG A 221 4.42 2.54 -3.24
N ASN A 222 4.61 1.33 -3.78
CA ASN A 222 5.67 0.43 -3.31
C ASN A 222 7.07 0.98 -3.64
N GLU A 223 8.08 0.46 -2.96
CA GLU A 223 9.47 0.96 -2.96
C GLU A 223 10.03 1.14 -4.38
N ARG A 224 9.85 0.12 -5.24
CA ARG A 224 10.36 0.10 -6.63
C ARG A 224 9.61 1.06 -7.56
N GLY A 225 8.31 1.19 -7.36
CA GLY A 225 7.51 2.07 -8.17
C GLY A 225 7.82 3.55 -7.89
N PHE A 226 8.16 3.89 -6.65
CA PHE A 226 8.55 5.24 -6.27
C PHE A 226 9.87 5.64 -6.94
N GLU A 227 10.89 4.76 -6.91
CA GLU A 227 12.19 5.02 -7.54
C GLU A 227 12.06 5.29 -9.03
N LEU A 228 11.27 4.49 -9.77
CA LEU A 228 11.06 4.68 -11.21
C LEU A 228 10.44 6.05 -11.53
N VAL A 229 9.47 6.50 -10.73
CA VAL A 229 8.84 7.82 -10.90
C VAL A 229 9.87 8.93 -10.65
N LEU A 230 10.68 8.81 -9.59
CA LEU A 230 11.74 9.79 -9.35
C LEU A 230 12.83 9.78 -10.42
N GLU A 231 13.23 8.62 -10.94
CA GLU A 231 14.21 8.52 -12.03
C GLU A 231 13.75 9.30 -13.26
N GLN A 232 12.49 9.14 -13.64
CA GLN A 232 11.91 9.86 -14.75
C GLN A 232 11.82 11.37 -14.48
N LEU A 233 11.47 11.75 -13.25
CA LEU A 233 11.43 13.15 -12.84
C LEU A 233 12.81 13.82 -12.89
N LEU A 234 13.83 13.15 -12.39
CA LEU A 234 15.21 13.63 -12.38
C LEU A 234 15.75 13.90 -13.79
N GLY A 235 15.26 13.16 -14.80
CA GLY A 235 15.61 13.37 -16.21
C GLY A 235 14.92 14.57 -16.88
N HIS A 236 13.87 15.13 -16.27
CA HIS A 236 13.02 16.15 -16.90
C HIS A 236 12.85 17.43 -16.10
N TYR A 237 13.08 17.40 -14.79
CA TYR A 237 12.84 18.53 -13.89
C TYR A 237 14.04 18.79 -12.99
N ASN A 238 14.27 20.07 -12.68
CA ASN A 238 15.19 20.45 -11.61
C ASN A 238 14.48 20.24 -10.27
N LEU A 239 14.79 19.14 -9.58
CA LEU A 239 14.20 18.80 -8.28
C LEU A 239 14.93 19.44 -7.09
N ALA A 240 15.83 20.41 -7.30
CA ALA A 240 16.60 21.02 -6.22
C ALA A 240 15.74 21.55 -5.06
N ASP A 241 14.61 22.18 -5.37
CA ASP A 241 13.68 22.70 -4.36
C ASP A 241 13.02 21.58 -3.55
N LEU A 242 12.70 20.45 -4.18
CA LEU A 242 12.14 19.30 -3.48
C LEU A 242 13.17 18.68 -2.52
N PHE A 243 14.41 18.54 -2.98
CA PHE A 243 15.52 18.09 -2.16
C PHE A 243 16.09 19.19 -1.26
N SER A 244 15.42 20.34 -1.12
CA SER A 244 15.70 21.26 -0.02
C SER A 244 14.98 20.84 1.26
N ASP A 245 13.86 20.12 1.15
CA ASP A 245 13.08 19.62 2.27
C ASP A 245 13.73 18.36 2.88
N ASN A 246 14.13 18.46 4.15
CA ASN A 246 14.68 17.33 4.89
C ASN A 246 13.62 16.27 5.21
N HIS A 247 12.35 16.65 5.39
CA HIS A 247 11.29 15.67 5.64
C HIS A 247 11.12 14.74 4.43
N PHE A 248 11.09 15.30 3.22
CA PHE A 248 11.09 14.52 1.99
C PHE A 248 12.30 13.58 1.89
N LYS A 249 13.52 14.08 2.13
CA LYS A 249 14.73 13.22 2.11
C LYS A 249 14.67 12.08 3.12
N LEU A 250 14.18 12.35 4.34
CA LEU A 250 14.03 11.32 5.37
C LEU A 250 13.05 10.24 4.92
N LYS A 251 11.93 10.62 4.30
CA LYS A 251 11.02 9.65 3.68
C LYS A 251 11.76 8.79 2.65
N LEU A 252 12.53 9.40 1.74
CA LEU A 252 13.34 8.64 0.77
C LEU A 252 14.26 7.62 1.44
N CYS A 253 15.00 8.03 2.47
CA CYS A 253 15.90 7.14 3.20
C CYS A 253 15.18 5.94 3.83
N ALA A 254 13.89 6.02 4.10
CA ALA A 254 13.10 4.92 4.65
C ALA A 254 12.77 3.81 3.64
N PHE A 255 13.05 3.96 2.34
CA PHE A 255 12.69 2.91 1.37
C PHE A 255 13.58 2.79 0.13
N VAL A 256 14.38 3.80 -0.23
CA VAL A 256 15.19 3.73 -1.46
C VAL A 256 16.37 2.76 -1.34
N SER A 257 16.77 2.21 -2.48
CA SER A 257 17.92 1.36 -2.68
C SER A 257 19.24 2.12 -2.55
N PRO A 258 20.33 1.45 -2.14
CA PRO A 258 21.67 2.02 -2.15
C PRO A 258 22.08 2.52 -3.54
N GLU A 259 21.71 1.81 -4.61
CA GLU A 259 22.03 2.21 -5.99
C GLU A 259 21.33 3.50 -6.38
N PHE A 260 20.05 3.65 -6.00
CA PHE A 260 19.30 4.88 -6.26
C PHE A 260 19.80 6.04 -5.39
N ALA A 261 20.10 5.78 -4.11
CA ALA A 261 20.72 6.77 -3.23
C ALA A 261 22.08 7.26 -3.74
N GLU A 262 22.90 6.36 -4.28
CA GLU A 262 24.18 6.69 -4.92
C GLU A 262 23.97 7.57 -6.16
N ARG A 263 22.97 7.27 -7.01
CA ARG A 263 22.61 8.12 -8.15
C ARG A 263 22.23 9.53 -7.68
N LEU A 264 21.35 9.66 -6.68
CA LEU A 264 20.97 10.94 -6.09
C LEU A 264 22.19 11.70 -5.56
N PHE A 265 23.11 11.01 -4.89
CA PHE A 265 24.34 11.61 -4.38
C PHE A 265 25.24 12.14 -5.50
N VAL A 266 25.42 11.39 -6.59
CA VAL A 266 26.18 11.85 -7.77
C VAL A 266 25.55 13.09 -8.41
N MET A 267 24.22 13.20 -8.35
CA MET A 267 23.47 14.39 -8.78
C MET A 267 23.53 15.55 -7.78
N ARG A 268 24.32 15.45 -6.70
CA ARG A 268 24.42 16.42 -5.59
C ARG A 268 23.12 16.57 -4.78
N LEU A 269 22.24 15.58 -4.84
CA LEU A 269 20.99 15.49 -4.07
C LEU A 269 21.20 14.57 -2.85
N ASN A 270 22.10 14.94 -1.94
CA ASN A 270 22.47 14.07 -0.83
C ASN A 270 21.31 13.89 0.17
N ILE A 271 20.71 12.70 0.18
CA ILE A 271 19.68 12.30 1.15
C ILE A 271 20.26 11.83 2.48
N GLY A 272 21.54 11.45 2.55
CA GLY A 272 22.19 10.88 3.73
C GLY A 272 22.47 11.88 4.86
N ASN A 273 22.37 13.19 4.58
CA ASN A 273 22.59 14.27 5.54
C ASN A 273 21.29 14.94 6.00
N ALA A 274 20.14 14.33 5.72
CA ALA A 274 18.87 14.91 6.12
C ALA A 274 18.73 14.90 7.65
N LYS A 275 18.27 16.02 8.19
CA LYS A 275 17.92 16.17 9.60
C LYS A 275 16.68 17.06 9.73
N ASP A 276 15.61 16.56 10.33
CA ASP A 276 14.42 17.38 10.58
C ASP A 276 14.55 18.24 11.85
N GLU A 277 13.52 19.02 12.14
CA GLU A 277 13.42 19.88 13.33
C GLU A 277 13.36 19.09 14.65
N HIS A 278 12.97 17.82 14.60
CA HIS A 278 12.97 16.92 15.74
C HIS A 278 14.30 16.20 15.91
N GLY A 279 15.31 16.52 15.10
CA GLY A 279 16.62 15.89 15.14
C GLY A 279 16.64 14.46 14.57
N THR A 280 15.55 13.99 13.97
CA THR A 280 15.51 12.76 13.20
C THR A 280 16.46 12.90 12.01
N THR A 281 17.32 11.91 11.83
CA THR A 281 18.34 11.89 10.76
C THR A 281 18.06 10.77 9.76
N SER A 282 18.76 10.78 8.63
CA SER A 282 18.68 9.71 7.63
C SER A 282 18.93 8.33 8.22
N TRP A 283 19.79 8.22 9.24
CA TRP A 283 20.00 6.98 9.99
C TRP A 283 18.75 6.48 10.71
N HIS A 284 17.98 7.38 11.35
CA HIS A 284 16.75 7.02 12.05
C HIS A 284 15.70 6.48 11.07
N ALA A 285 15.46 7.23 9.98
CA ALA A 285 14.49 6.85 8.96
C ALA A 285 14.86 5.53 8.27
N ALA A 286 16.14 5.37 7.89
CA ALA A 286 16.61 4.13 7.28
C ALA A 286 16.53 2.94 8.24
N ALA A 287 16.87 3.15 9.52
CA ALA A 287 16.85 2.10 10.53
C ALA A 287 15.44 1.57 10.78
N GLN A 288 14.46 2.46 10.80
CA GLN A 288 13.07 2.12 11.04
C GLN A 288 12.41 1.43 9.83
N GLY A 289 12.67 1.94 8.62
CA GLY A 289 11.84 1.62 7.45
C GLY A 289 12.53 0.93 6.29
N ASN A 290 13.85 1.08 6.11
CA ASN A 290 14.49 0.73 4.84
C ASN A 290 14.59 -0.79 4.65
N PRO A 291 14.02 -1.34 3.55
CA PRO A 291 14.03 -2.77 3.26
C PRO A 291 15.44 -3.32 2.99
N HIS A 292 16.34 -2.48 2.47
CA HIS A 292 17.72 -2.85 2.12
C HIS A 292 18.62 -2.95 3.35
N GLY A 293 18.15 -2.51 4.52
CA GLY A 293 18.80 -2.75 5.81
C GLY A 293 20.30 -2.46 5.82
N GLU A 294 21.10 -3.51 6.01
CA GLU A 294 22.57 -3.44 6.08
C GLU A 294 23.21 -2.75 4.88
N ASP A 295 22.78 -3.05 3.65
CA ASP A 295 23.38 -2.47 2.44
C ASP A 295 23.20 -0.94 2.42
N PHE A 296 22.03 -0.47 2.87
CA PHE A 296 21.76 0.96 2.98
C PHE A 296 22.51 1.62 4.15
N MET A 297 22.69 0.90 5.27
CA MET A 297 23.51 1.38 6.39
C MET A 297 24.98 1.55 5.98
N ILE A 298 25.51 0.63 5.18
CA ILE A 298 26.86 0.72 4.61
C ILE A 298 26.95 1.94 3.68
N TRP A 299 25.93 2.16 2.84
CA TRP A 299 25.88 3.34 2.00
C TRP A 299 25.88 4.64 2.84
N LEU A 300 25.03 4.73 3.86
CA LEU A 300 24.99 5.88 4.78
C LEU A 300 26.33 6.10 5.48
N LEU A 301 26.99 5.03 5.93
CA LEU A 301 28.32 5.14 6.56
C LEU A 301 29.35 5.80 5.64
N SER A 302 29.22 5.58 4.33
CA SER A 302 30.14 6.13 3.34
C SER A 302 29.78 7.53 2.82
N ARG A 303 28.50 7.93 2.91
CA ARG A 303 27.97 9.16 2.26
C ARG A 303 27.27 10.15 3.20
N SER A 304 27.11 9.80 4.48
CA SER A 304 26.56 10.67 5.52
C SER A 304 27.67 11.29 6.36
N ASP A 305 27.48 12.55 6.73
CA ASP A 305 28.28 13.25 7.74
C ASP A 305 27.79 12.98 9.17
N THR A 306 26.65 12.29 9.31
CA THR A 306 26.05 11.92 10.61
C THR A 306 26.35 10.47 10.97
N GLN A 307 26.12 10.12 12.22
CA GLN A 307 26.44 8.80 12.78
C GLN A 307 25.17 8.09 13.29
N PRO A 308 25.14 6.75 13.32
CA PRO A 308 23.99 5.99 13.85
C PRO A 308 23.77 6.18 15.36
N THR A 309 24.75 6.74 16.08
CA THR A 309 24.70 7.06 17.52
C THR A 309 24.07 8.42 17.82
N VAL A 310 23.82 9.26 16.80
CA VAL A 310 23.14 10.55 16.98
C VAL A 310 21.75 10.29 17.54
N LYS A 311 21.37 11.07 18.55
CA LYS A 311 20.04 11.01 19.16
C LYS A 311 19.11 12.09 18.59
N ASP A 312 17.85 11.73 18.41
CA ASP A 312 16.77 12.68 18.11
C ASP A 312 16.35 13.48 19.37
N SER A 313 15.38 14.37 19.21
CA SER A 313 14.77 15.17 20.28
C SER A 313 14.03 14.36 21.33
N LYS A 314 13.80 13.06 21.09
CA LYS A 314 13.26 12.12 22.06
C LYS A 314 14.37 11.31 22.72
N GLY A 315 15.66 11.56 22.43
CA GLY A 315 16.77 10.80 22.98
C GLY A 315 16.97 9.42 22.33
N HIS A 316 16.30 9.12 21.21
CA HIS A 316 16.44 7.86 20.50
C HIS A 316 17.55 7.93 19.46
N ASN A 317 18.38 6.89 19.38
CA ASN A 317 19.36 6.71 18.31
C ASN A 317 18.81 5.80 17.19
N ALA A 318 19.60 5.53 16.15
CA ALA A 318 19.18 4.69 15.03
C ALA A 318 18.80 3.25 15.45
N LEU A 319 19.53 2.66 16.42
CA LEU A 319 19.22 1.32 16.93
C LEU A 319 17.85 1.28 17.64
N MET A 320 17.51 2.33 18.38
CA MET A 320 16.21 2.46 19.04
C MET A 320 15.07 2.61 18.01
N HIS A 321 15.28 3.34 16.91
CA HIS A 321 14.33 3.42 15.80
C HIS A 321 14.18 2.07 15.06
N ALA A 322 15.27 1.35 14.81
CA ALA A 322 15.19 0.00 14.26
C ALA A 322 14.44 -0.97 15.17
N ALA A 323 14.55 -0.82 16.49
CA ALA A 323 13.84 -1.65 17.46
C ALA A 323 12.33 -1.45 17.43
N MET A 324 11.87 -0.24 17.07
CA MET A 324 10.44 0.07 16.87
C MET A 324 9.95 -0.33 15.48
N GLY A 325 10.84 -0.39 14.49
CA GLY A 325 10.54 -0.75 13.11
C GLY A 325 10.26 -2.24 12.91
N ASN A 326 10.02 -2.61 11.65
CA ASN A 326 9.73 -3.99 11.23
C ASN A 326 10.87 -4.60 10.38
N ARG A 327 12.08 -4.01 10.43
CA ARG A 327 13.23 -4.36 9.57
C ARG A 327 14.34 -5.08 10.35
N VAL A 328 14.39 -6.41 10.21
CA VAL A 328 15.36 -7.28 10.92
C VAL A 328 16.81 -7.06 10.48
N THR A 329 17.03 -6.77 9.20
CA THR A 329 18.37 -6.62 8.60
C THR A 329 19.14 -5.45 9.19
N SER A 330 18.47 -4.31 9.42
CA SER A 330 19.06 -3.12 10.07
C SER A 330 19.61 -3.40 11.47
N ILE A 331 18.92 -4.25 12.25
CA ILE A 331 19.28 -4.57 13.65
C ILE A 331 20.63 -5.27 13.74
N GLN A 332 20.92 -6.22 12.85
CA GLN A 332 22.15 -7.01 12.93
C GLN A 332 23.39 -6.13 12.74
N TRP A 333 23.32 -5.22 11.76
CA TRP A 333 24.36 -4.26 11.50
C TRP A 333 24.47 -3.23 12.64
N LEU A 334 23.34 -2.64 13.06
CA LEU A 334 23.33 -1.62 14.11
C LEU A 334 23.82 -2.15 15.45
N CYS A 335 23.46 -3.36 15.88
CA CYS A 335 23.98 -3.96 17.11
C CYS A 335 25.50 -4.22 17.08
N SER A 336 26.13 -4.16 15.91
CA SER A 336 27.59 -4.29 15.76
C SER A 336 28.31 -2.94 15.75
N HIS A 337 27.58 -1.83 15.58
CA HIS A 337 28.13 -0.47 15.43
C HIS A 337 27.62 0.52 16.49
N VAL A 338 26.51 0.21 17.15
CA VAL A 338 25.87 1.00 18.20
C VAL A 338 25.79 0.15 19.46
N ASN A 339 26.06 0.76 20.61
CA ASN A 339 26.03 0.06 21.89
C ASN A 339 24.58 -0.39 22.23
N PRO A 340 24.28 -1.71 22.25
CA PRO A 340 22.94 -2.17 22.53
C PRO A 340 22.56 -2.02 24.01
N MET A 341 23.52 -1.75 24.89
CA MET A 341 23.30 -1.44 26.31
C MET A 341 22.96 0.03 26.56
N GLU A 342 22.96 0.88 25.53
CA GLU A 342 22.76 2.31 25.70
C GLU A 342 21.40 2.63 26.35
N ASP A 343 21.46 3.45 27.41
CA ASP A 343 20.30 3.94 28.14
C ASP A 343 19.60 5.05 27.36
N TRP A 344 18.28 5.09 27.52
CA TRP A 344 17.50 6.26 27.17
C TRP A 344 17.64 7.33 28.26
N VAL A 345 17.85 8.56 27.83
CA VAL A 345 17.93 9.74 28.69
C VAL A 345 16.99 10.76 28.07
N ASP A 346 16.00 11.19 28.85
CA ASP A 346 15.13 12.29 28.47
C ASP A 346 15.98 13.54 28.25
N PRO A 347 15.97 14.13 27.04
CA PRO A 347 16.82 15.28 26.76
C PRO A 347 16.43 16.53 27.55
N GLU A 348 15.16 16.68 27.95
CA GLU A 348 14.68 17.84 28.71
C GLU A 348 14.98 17.70 30.20
N THR A 349 14.66 16.54 30.78
CA THR A 349 14.76 16.34 32.24
C THR A 349 16.11 15.76 32.67
N GLN A 350 16.90 15.24 31.72
CA GLN A 350 18.09 14.41 31.98
C GLN A 350 17.78 13.20 32.88
N ASP A 351 16.50 12.88 33.07
CA ASP A 351 16.07 11.68 33.78
C ASP A 351 16.17 10.50 32.81
N THR A 352 16.60 9.37 33.34
CA THR A 352 16.51 8.11 32.59
C THR A 352 15.06 7.62 32.50
N GLY A 353 14.11 8.22 33.25
CA GLY A 353 12.67 7.93 33.24
C GLY A 353 12.34 6.44 33.41
N GLY A 354 13.20 5.72 34.13
CA GLY A 354 13.11 4.28 34.28
C GLY A 354 13.43 3.48 33.02
N GLY A 355 13.99 4.10 31.98
CA GLY A 355 14.51 3.54 30.73
C GLY A 355 15.48 2.39 30.97
N GLY A 356 16.45 2.62 31.86
CA GLY A 356 17.47 1.64 32.23
C GLY A 356 18.34 1.19 31.04
N PRO A 357 19.31 0.31 31.30
CA PRO A 357 20.17 -0.21 30.24
C PRO A 357 19.40 -1.03 29.23
N ALA A 358 19.96 -1.06 28.02
CA ALA A 358 19.41 -1.75 26.87
C ALA A 358 17.99 -1.33 26.49
N TYR A 359 17.77 0.00 26.41
CA TYR A 359 16.46 0.55 26.09
C TYR A 359 15.93 0.10 24.72
N ALA A 360 16.80 -0.11 23.74
CA ALA A 360 16.41 -0.67 22.44
C ALA A 360 15.75 -2.06 22.57
N LEU A 361 16.19 -2.92 23.51
CA LEU A 361 15.53 -4.21 23.76
C LEU A 361 14.11 -4.02 24.30
N ARG A 362 13.87 -2.97 25.09
CA ARG A 362 12.53 -2.65 25.60
C ARG A 362 11.61 -2.15 24.50
N LEU A 363 12.08 -1.26 23.62
CA LEU A 363 11.31 -0.83 22.45
C LEU A 363 10.94 -2.03 21.57
N ALA A 364 11.91 -2.93 21.31
CA ALA A 364 11.65 -4.17 20.60
C ALA A 364 10.66 -5.07 21.33
N ALA A 365 10.64 -5.06 22.67
CA ALA A 365 9.67 -5.80 23.47
C ALA A 365 8.25 -5.24 23.32
N GLN A 366 8.12 -3.92 23.17
CA GLN A 366 6.85 -3.21 23.02
C GLN A 366 6.26 -3.32 21.62
N SER A 367 7.05 -3.32 20.55
CA SER A 367 6.53 -3.42 19.17
C SER A 367 5.65 -4.66 18.96
N MET A 368 4.45 -4.56 18.38
CA MET A 368 3.61 -5.73 18.05
C MET A 368 3.66 -6.11 16.57
N GLU A 369 4.66 -5.60 15.86
CA GLU A 369 4.91 -5.90 14.46
C GLU A 369 5.30 -7.37 14.26
N GLU A 370 5.00 -7.90 13.08
CA GLU A 370 5.20 -9.32 12.73
C GLU A 370 6.65 -9.78 12.90
N ASN A 371 7.64 -8.96 12.49
CA ASN A 371 9.05 -9.32 12.64
C ASN A 371 9.66 -8.88 13.98
N SER A 372 8.91 -8.23 14.86
CA SER A 372 9.42 -7.76 16.15
C SER A 372 10.00 -8.87 17.05
N PRO A 373 9.55 -10.15 17.02
CA PRO A 373 10.22 -11.21 17.78
C PRO A 373 11.65 -11.48 17.31
N HIS A 374 11.93 -11.33 16.01
CA HIS A 374 13.27 -11.49 15.44
C HIS A 374 14.17 -10.32 15.82
N ILE A 375 13.64 -9.09 15.76
CA ILE A 375 14.33 -7.87 16.20
C ILE A 375 14.68 -7.97 17.69
N PHE A 376 13.68 -8.30 18.51
CA PHE A 376 13.83 -8.53 19.95
C PHE A 376 14.92 -9.56 20.24
N TYR A 377 14.87 -10.71 19.56
CA TYR A 377 15.89 -11.76 19.73
C TYR A 377 17.29 -11.31 19.27
N GLY A 378 17.36 -10.56 18.16
CA GLY A 378 18.60 -10.03 17.60
C GLY A 378 19.32 -9.09 18.56
N ILE A 379 18.59 -8.19 19.21
CA ILE A 379 19.14 -7.29 20.25
C ILE A 379 19.52 -8.10 21.49
N MET A 380 18.62 -8.98 21.95
CA MET A 380 18.83 -9.81 23.14
C MET A 380 20.13 -10.63 23.07
N PHE A 381 20.44 -11.20 21.91
CA PHE A 381 21.66 -11.99 21.73
C PHE A 381 22.96 -11.17 21.87
N ARG A 382 22.88 -9.84 21.76
CA ARG A 382 24.03 -8.92 21.78
C ARG A 382 24.23 -8.25 23.13
N LEU A 383 23.33 -8.46 24.09
CA LEU A 383 23.52 -7.98 25.45
C LEU A 383 24.41 -8.92 26.25
N PRO A 384 25.19 -8.38 27.20
CA PRO A 384 26.06 -9.19 28.05
C PRO A 384 25.25 -10.05 29.03
N ARG A 385 25.84 -11.15 29.50
CA ARG A 385 25.14 -12.14 30.34
C ARG A 385 24.64 -11.56 31.66
N ASP A 386 25.45 -10.71 32.28
CA ASP A 386 25.17 -10.02 33.56
C ASP A 386 23.90 -9.16 33.50
N TYR A 387 23.55 -8.63 32.32
CA TYR A 387 22.28 -7.94 32.11
C TYR A 387 21.07 -8.81 32.48
N TYR A 388 21.10 -10.10 32.14
CA TYR A 388 20.02 -11.07 32.41
C TYR A 388 20.05 -11.66 33.81
N GLU A 389 21.20 -11.57 34.49
CA GLU A 389 21.33 -11.96 35.90
C GLU A 389 20.66 -10.93 36.82
N ASN A 390 20.54 -9.69 36.34
CA ASN A 390 19.77 -8.66 37.02
C ASN A 390 18.25 -8.87 36.80
N LEU A 391 17.62 -9.36 37.86
CA LEU A 391 16.20 -9.67 37.87
C LEU A 391 15.30 -8.46 37.60
N ARG A 392 15.74 -7.22 37.92
CA ARG A 392 14.99 -6.00 37.62
C ARG A 392 14.88 -5.78 36.10
N HIS A 393 15.95 -6.01 35.35
CA HIS A 393 15.92 -5.89 33.88
C HIS A 393 14.97 -6.91 33.25
N MET A 394 15.00 -8.14 33.76
CA MET A 394 14.07 -9.20 33.33
C MET A 394 12.61 -8.81 33.54
N VAL A 395 12.28 -8.29 34.72
CA VAL A 395 10.92 -7.82 35.03
C VAL A 395 10.50 -6.68 34.11
N LEU A 396 11.40 -5.73 33.81
CA LEU A 396 11.11 -4.62 32.90
C LEU A 396 10.81 -5.09 31.47
N ILE A 397 11.56 -6.08 30.96
CA ILE A 397 11.30 -6.66 29.63
C ILE A 397 9.92 -7.32 29.60
N PHE A 398 9.62 -8.19 30.58
CA PHE A 398 8.32 -8.86 30.65
C PHE A 398 7.16 -7.88 30.79
N LYS A 399 7.30 -6.90 31.69
CA LYS A 399 6.32 -5.83 31.88
C LYS A 399 6.07 -5.09 30.56
N SER A 400 7.11 -4.77 29.81
CA SER A 400 7.00 -4.06 28.53
C SER A 400 6.20 -4.85 27.48
N ILE A 401 6.39 -6.18 27.40
CA ILE A 401 5.60 -7.06 26.52
C ILE A 401 4.13 -7.08 26.97
N CYS A 402 3.90 -7.27 28.26
CA CYS A 402 2.54 -7.39 28.82
C CYS A 402 1.76 -6.08 28.72
N ASP A 403 2.36 -4.95 29.10
CA ASP A 403 1.71 -3.64 29.05
C ASP A 403 1.31 -3.28 27.62
N THR A 404 2.14 -3.62 26.63
CA THR A 404 1.81 -3.32 25.24
C THR A 404 0.71 -4.22 24.71
N LEU A 405 0.72 -5.51 25.06
CA LEU A 405 -0.37 -6.43 24.73
C LEU A 405 -1.70 -5.97 25.38
N VAL A 406 -1.62 -5.42 26.60
CA VAL A 406 -2.77 -4.84 27.30
C VAL A 406 -3.30 -3.61 26.57
N ALA A 407 -2.42 -2.69 26.18
CA ALA A 407 -2.75 -1.49 25.44
C ALA A 407 -3.39 -1.83 24.09
N THR A 408 -2.78 -2.72 23.29
CA THR A 408 -3.34 -3.16 22.01
C THR A 408 -4.75 -3.72 22.15
N ARG A 409 -5.04 -4.49 23.22
CA ARG A 409 -6.40 -4.98 23.47
C ARG A 409 -7.38 -3.85 23.77
N GLN A 410 -6.95 -2.85 24.53
CA GLN A 410 -7.77 -1.71 24.91
C GLN A 410 -8.08 -0.84 23.70
N ASP A 411 -7.10 -0.57 22.86
CA ASP A 411 -7.25 0.21 21.63
C ASP A 411 -8.26 -0.47 20.69
N LEU A 412 -8.10 -1.77 20.44
CA LEU A 412 -9.06 -2.57 19.63
C LEU A 412 -10.48 -2.59 20.21
N ALA A 413 -10.61 -2.51 21.54
CA ALA A 413 -11.91 -2.48 22.21
C ALA A 413 -12.57 -1.08 22.18
N LEU A 414 -11.76 -0.01 22.17
CA LEU A 414 -12.22 1.37 22.12
C LEU A 414 -12.69 1.77 20.72
N GLU A 415 -11.97 1.35 19.68
CA GLU A 415 -12.32 1.67 18.29
C GLU A 415 -13.65 1.01 17.88
N HIS A 416 -13.91 -0.21 18.36
CA HIS A 416 -15.06 -0.99 17.92
C HIS A 416 -15.77 -1.74 19.06
N PRO A 417 -16.92 -1.25 19.56
CA PRO A 417 -17.68 -1.93 20.61
C PRO A 417 -18.25 -3.30 20.18
N ARG A 418 -18.15 -3.66 18.90
CA ARG A 418 -18.42 -5.01 18.38
C ARG A 418 -17.19 -5.49 17.58
N PRO A 419 -16.49 -6.55 18.03
CA PRO A 419 -15.28 -7.01 17.36
C PRO A 419 -15.59 -7.58 15.98
N THR A 420 -15.03 -6.95 14.94
CA THR A 420 -15.05 -7.48 13.57
C THR A 420 -14.10 -8.69 13.44
N LEU A 421 -14.09 -9.33 12.26
CA LEU A 421 -13.12 -10.39 11.96
C LEU A 421 -11.67 -9.86 11.94
N GLU A 422 -11.49 -8.62 11.49
CA GLU A 422 -10.20 -7.94 11.38
C GLU A 422 -9.57 -7.69 12.74
N HIS A 423 -10.32 -7.11 13.69
CA HIS A 423 -9.85 -6.94 15.08
C HIS A 423 -9.46 -8.25 15.74
N ARG A 424 -10.18 -9.34 15.44
CA ARG A 424 -9.80 -10.68 15.94
C ARG A 424 -8.46 -11.13 15.37
N ARG A 425 -8.22 -10.90 14.08
CA ARG A 425 -6.93 -11.22 13.44
C ARG A 425 -5.79 -10.36 13.99
N GLU A 426 -6.02 -9.08 14.20
CA GLU A 426 -5.03 -8.17 14.79
C GLU A 426 -4.68 -8.56 16.23
N TRP A 427 -5.69 -8.84 17.05
CA TRP A 427 -5.49 -9.35 18.40
C TRP A 427 -4.74 -10.68 18.42
N GLU A 428 -5.13 -11.63 17.58
CA GLU A 428 -4.44 -12.92 17.43
C GLU A 428 -2.98 -12.75 16.97
N ASN A 429 -2.71 -11.77 16.11
CA ASN A 429 -1.36 -11.43 15.67
C ASN A 429 -0.52 -10.86 16.82
N ALA A 430 -1.01 -9.85 17.53
CA ALA A 430 -0.33 -9.26 18.68
C ALA A 430 -0.06 -10.31 19.78
N TRP A 431 -1.04 -11.17 20.06
CA TRP A 431 -0.89 -12.29 20.99
C TRP A 431 0.23 -13.25 20.56
N ARG A 432 0.22 -13.67 19.28
CA ARG A 432 1.23 -14.57 18.72
C ARG A 432 2.63 -13.95 18.79
N VAL A 433 2.77 -12.67 18.50
CA VAL A 433 4.02 -11.91 18.62
C VAL A 433 4.52 -11.89 20.07
N ALA A 434 3.65 -11.57 21.03
CA ALA A 434 4.00 -11.55 22.45
C ALA A 434 4.43 -12.93 22.97
N VAL A 435 3.73 -13.99 22.58
CA VAL A 435 4.10 -15.38 22.91
C VAL A 435 5.46 -15.73 22.31
N ALA A 436 5.71 -15.42 21.05
CA ALA A 436 6.98 -15.71 20.37
C ALA A 436 8.17 -15.03 21.08
N LYS A 437 8.02 -13.77 21.51
CA LYS A 437 9.06 -13.06 22.29
C LYS A 437 9.34 -13.73 23.63
N CYS A 438 8.28 -14.08 24.35
CA CYS A 438 8.37 -14.81 25.61
C CYS A 438 9.11 -16.15 25.41
N GLU A 439 8.72 -16.95 24.43
CA GLU A 439 9.39 -18.23 24.12
C GLU A 439 10.88 -18.06 23.81
N LYS A 440 11.21 -17.07 22.97
CA LYS A 440 12.61 -16.72 22.63
C LYS A 440 13.40 -16.33 23.87
N LEU A 441 12.83 -15.50 24.74
CA LEU A 441 13.45 -15.11 26.02
C LEU A 441 13.66 -16.33 26.92
N SER A 442 12.65 -17.20 27.07
CA SER A 442 12.76 -18.44 27.85
C SER A 442 13.90 -19.32 27.38
N GLY A 443 13.91 -19.58 26.06
CA GLY A 443 14.90 -20.46 25.44
C GLY A 443 16.30 -19.89 25.61
N PHE A 444 16.46 -18.57 25.44
CA PHE A 444 17.74 -17.90 25.68
C PHE A 444 18.20 -18.04 27.13
N LEU A 445 17.35 -17.71 28.10
CA LEU A 445 17.70 -17.83 29.52
C LEU A 445 18.07 -19.26 29.92
N GLN A 446 17.32 -20.26 29.46
CA GLN A 446 17.60 -21.67 29.74
C GLN A 446 18.93 -22.13 29.14
N THR A 447 19.22 -21.74 27.89
CA THR A 447 20.37 -22.25 27.16
C THR A 447 21.67 -21.52 27.44
N LYS A 448 21.60 -20.22 27.73
CA LYS A 448 22.76 -19.31 27.81
C LYS A 448 23.04 -18.76 29.20
N VAL A 449 22.01 -18.50 30.01
CA VAL A 449 22.18 -17.80 31.30
C VAL A 449 22.13 -18.78 32.47
N PHE A 450 21.17 -19.70 32.48
CA PHE A 450 20.89 -20.58 33.63
C PHE A 450 21.12 -22.06 33.37
N ARG A 451 21.93 -22.41 32.36
CA ARG A 451 22.25 -23.81 31.99
C ARG A 451 22.66 -24.64 33.21
N ASP A 452 23.42 -24.04 34.13
CA ASP A 452 24.03 -24.73 35.26
C ASP A 452 23.16 -24.68 36.54
N VAL A 453 22.08 -23.89 36.55
CA VAL A 453 21.28 -23.60 37.75
C VAL A 453 19.97 -24.40 37.77
N GLY A 454 19.73 -25.27 36.77
CA GLY A 454 18.52 -26.09 36.69
C GLY A 454 17.22 -25.27 36.66
N TRP A 455 17.29 -24.02 36.19
CA TRP A 455 16.17 -23.09 36.24
C TRP A 455 15.00 -23.59 35.38
N GLN A 456 13.90 -23.98 36.04
CA GLN A 456 12.66 -24.43 35.40
C GLN A 456 11.84 -23.23 34.88
N GLY A 457 12.40 -22.45 33.96
CA GLY A 457 11.76 -21.29 33.31
C GLY A 457 10.37 -21.58 32.71
N THR A 458 9.99 -22.85 32.61
CA THR A 458 8.64 -23.32 32.30
C THR A 458 7.58 -22.84 33.30
N THR A 459 7.86 -22.67 34.59
CA THR A 459 6.82 -22.31 35.58
C THR A 459 6.47 -20.83 35.55
N ALA A 460 7.46 -19.93 35.45
CA ALA A 460 7.21 -18.48 35.30
C ALA A 460 6.53 -18.18 33.96
N MET A 461 6.95 -18.85 32.88
CA MET A 461 6.34 -18.69 31.57
C MET A 461 4.93 -19.28 31.51
N ARG A 462 4.69 -20.46 32.12
CA ARG A 462 3.33 -21.00 32.28
C ARG A 462 2.46 -20.11 33.16
N ALA A 463 3.03 -19.44 34.16
CA ALA A 463 2.30 -18.48 34.99
C ALA A 463 1.90 -17.24 34.20
N ILE A 464 2.77 -16.70 33.34
CA ILE A 464 2.46 -15.58 32.44
C ILE A 464 1.43 -16.00 31.39
N CYS A 465 1.62 -17.16 30.74
CA CYS A 465 0.66 -17.70 29.76
C CYS A 465 -0.69 -18.08 30.39
N ARG A 466 -0.73 -18.51 31.66
CA ARG A 466 -2.00 -18.72 32.41
C ARG A 466 -2.61 -17.39 32.84
N TYR A 467 -1.81 -16.43 33.29
CA TYR A 467 -2.28 -15.12 33.73
C TYR A 467 -2.92 -14.32 32.60
N ALA A 468 -2.30 -14.33 31.42
CA ALA A 468 -2.81 -13.68 30.22
C ALA A 468 -3.99 -14.44 29.58
N ARG A 469 -4.18 -15.73 29.89
CA ARG A 469 -5.27 -16.60 29.42
C ARG A 469 -6.51 -16.60 30.33
N ASP A 470 -6.32 -16.52 31.65
CA ASP A 470 -7.37 -16.81 32.64
C ASP A 470 -7.99 -15.55 33.31
N LYS A 471 -7.54 -14.32 33.01
CA LYS A 471 -8.03 -13.08 33.66
C LYS A 471 -8.29 -11.93 32.68
N ASP A 472 -9.47 -11.32 32.84
CA ASP A 472 -9.86 -10.05 32.24
C ASP A 472 -8.93 -8.90 32.72
N LEU A 473 -8.40 -8.18 31.74
CA LEU A 473 -7.44 -7.06 31.81
C LEU A 473 -7.75 -5.89 32.79
N PRO A 474 -9.01 -5.57 33.17
CA PRO A 474 -9.29 -4.47 34.09
C PRO A 474 -8.64 -4.58 35.48
N MET A 475 -8.17 -5.78 35.88
CA MET A 475 -7.50 -5.98 37.17
C MET A 475 -6.02 -5.58 37.21
N LEU A 476 -5.36 -5.39 36.05
CA LEU A 476 -3.98 -4.90 35.99
C LEU A 476 -3.91 -3.38 36.28
N ILE A 477 -5.02 -2.67 36.08
CA ILE A 477 -5.16 -1.22 36.34
C ILE A 477 -5.40 -0.91 37.83
N HIS A 478 -5.88 -1.85 38.65
CA HIS A 478 -6.29 -1.58 40.04
C HIS A 478 -5.51 -2.31 41.15
N GLY A 479 -4.38 -2.95 40.89
CA GLY A 479 -3.39 -3.28 41.94
C GLY A 479 -3.86 -4.13 43.12
N ILE A 480 -4.93 -4.93 43.01
CA ILE A 480 -5.53 -5.65 44.15
C ILE A 480 -5.79 -7.14 43.80
N VAL A 481 -5.14 -8.02 44.59
CA VAL A 481 -5.23 -9.51 44.69
C VAL A 481 -4.51 -10.39 43.61
N PRO A 482 -4.23 -11.68 43.91
CA PRO A 482 -2.88 -12.18 44.16
C PRO A 482 -2.28 -12.98 43.00
N LEU A 483 -0.96 -12.85 42.82
CA LEU A 483 -0.19 -13.81 42.03
C LEU A 483 -0.37 -15.25 42.56
N PRO A 484 -0.26 -16.29 41.71
CA PRO A 484 -0.26 -17.70 42.16
C PRO A 484 0.80 -17.91 43.25
N PRO A 485 0.61 -18.80 44.24
CA PRO A 485 1.48 -18.93 45.41
C PRO A 485 2.97 -18.99 45.07
N GLU A 486 3.35 -19.64 43.96
CA GLU A 486 4.72 -19.68 43.48
C GLU A 486 5.19 -18.30 42.99
N ALA A 487 4.44 -17.62 42.10
CA ALA A 487 4.78 -16.27 41.64
C ALA A 487 4.68 -15.21 42.76
N LYS A 488 3.79 -15.41 43.73
CA LYS A 488 3.69 -14.66 44.98
C LYS A 488 4.94 -14.83 45.83
N SER A 489 5.46 -16.05 45.94
CA SER A 489 6.74 -16.34 46.61
C SER A 489 7.88 -15.59 45.92
N TRP A 490 7.97 -15.63 44.59
CA TRP A 490 8.97 -14.88 43.83
C TRP A 490 8.84 -13.35 43.97
N PHE A 491 7.63 -12.79 43.84
CA PHE A 491 7.38 -11.35 44.01
C PHE A 491 7.47 -10.88 45.47
N ARG A 492 7.16 -11.74 46.46
CA ARG A 492 7.31 -11.45 47.90
C ARG A 492 8.78 -11.51 48.31
N ILE A 493 9.55 -12.50 47.82
CA ILE A 493 11.03 -12.52 47.92
C ILE A 493 11.63 -11.26 47.29
N PHE A 494 11.04 -10.76 46.19
CA PHE A 494 11.45 -9.52 45.53
C PHE A 494 11.16 -8.28 46.38
N LYS A 495 9.90 -8.12 46.81
CA LYS A 495 9.39 -6.94 47.51
C LYS A 495 9.98 -6.82 48.92
N ASP A 496 10.19 -7.94 49.62
CA ASP A 496 10.78 -7.98 50.95
C ASP A 496 12.31 -7.74 50.92
N ARG A 497 12.98 -8.00 49.78
CA ARG A 497 14.43 -7.74 49.60
C ARG A 497 14.74 -6.33 49.09
N GLU A 498 13.88 -5.75 48.26
CA GLU A 498 13.96 -4.32 47.87
C GLU A 498 13.69 -3.40 49.08
N ALA A 499 12.72 -3.73 49.92
CA ALA A 499 12.40 -2.97 51.14
C ALA A 499 13.43 -3.17 52.28
N GLY A 500 14.25 -4.22 52.21
CA GLY A 500 15.15 -4.64 53.29
C GLY A 500 16.65 -4.33 53.10
N GLY A 501 17.08 -3.73 51.99
CA GLY A 501 18.49 -3.39 51.75
C GLY A 501 19.47 -4.58 51.81
N GLY A 502 18.98 -5.81 51.59
CA GLY A 502 19.77 -7.03 51.80
C GLY A 502 20.77 -7.30 50.67
N ARG A 503 22.06 -7.48 51.01
CA ARG A 503 23.09 -7.95 50.08
C ARG A 503 22.74 -9.34 49.52
N TRP A 504 23.04 -9.54 48.24
CA TRP A 504 22.82 -10.79 47.54
C TRP A 504 23.81 -11.89 47.98
N PRO A 505 23.45 -13.19 47.95
CA PRO A 505 24.30 -14.29 48.43
C PRO A 505 25.57 -14.58 47.60
N TRP A 506 25.90 -13.75 46.62
CA TRP A 506 27.04 -13.95 45.72
C TRP A 506 28.03 -12.78 45.72
N SER A 507 27.87 -11.79 46.60
CA SER A 507 28.94 -10.82 46.86
C SER A 507 29.98 -11.45 47.79
N THR A 508 30.91 -12.24 47.24
CA THR A 508 32.10 -12.65 47.96
C THR A 508 33.15 -11.53 47.93
N SER A 509 33.06 -10.69 48.97
CA SER A 509 34.12 -9.99 49.73
C SER A 509 34.88 -8.81 49.11
N PRO A 510 35.40 -7.88 49.95
CA PRO A 510 35.04 -7.56 51.35
C PRO A 510 33.94 -6.48 51.46
#